data_AF-A0A6G8AVA9-F1
#
_entry.id   AF-A0A6G8AVA9-F1
#
_cell.length_a   1.000
_cell.length_b   1.000
_cell.length_c   1.000
_cell.angle_alpha   90.00
_cell.angle_beta   90.00
_cell.angle_gamma   90.00
#
_symmetry.space_group_name_H-M   'P 1'
#
loop_
_entity.id
_entity.type
_entity.pdbx_description
1 polymer ?
#
loop_
_entity_poly.entity_id
_entity_poly.type
_entity_poly.pdbx_seq_one_letter_code
_entity_poly.pdbx_strand_id
1 'polypeptide(L)'
;MKKKTAISLIIILITTLSIIYINHTKTKNKIKGKIIEISKDSLIIEDDKNGHYIINKEDYPFSETEVKQNDQVVITYKGEILETSPAQFKKIITIKKD
;
A
#
# COMPACT_ATOMS: atom_id res chain seq x y z
N MET A 1 7.00 40.15 -24.12
CA MET A 1 7.46 39.68 -22.79
C MET A 1 6.49 38.73 -22.09
N LYS A 2 5.16 38.95 -22.15
CA LYS A 2 4.14 38.17 -21.40
C LYS A 2 4.08 36.65 -21.69
N LYS A 3 4.37 36.22 -22.93
CA LYS A 3 4.33 34.79 -23.32
C LYS A 3 5.45 33.96 -22.67
N LYS A 4 6.66 34.53 -22.52
CA LYS A 4 7.81 33.83 -21.94
C LYS A 4 7.63 33.62 -20.43
N THR A 5 7.05 34.60 -19.73
CA THR A 5 6.69 34.47 -18.31
C THR A 5 5.56 33.46 -18.09
N ALA A 6 4.55 33.42 -18.96
CA ALA A 6 3.48 32.42 -18.88
C ALA A 6 3.99 30.98 -19.10
N ILE A 7 4.87 30.77 -20.09
CA ILE A 7 5.49 29.45 -20.35
C ILE A 7 6.36 29.02 -19.15
N SER A 8 7.14 29.93 -18.57
CA SER A 8 7.95 29.67 -17.39
C SER A 8 7.10 29.21 -16.19
N LEU A 9 5.98 29.89 -15.94
CA LEU A 9 5.04 29.52 -14.87
C LEU A 9 4.42 28.13 -15.07
N ILE A 10 4.06 27.78 -16.31
CA ILE A 10 3.51 26.45 -16.64
C ILE A 10 4.57 25.36 -16.38
N ILE A 11 5.82 25.59 -16.77
CA ILE A 11 6.91 24.63 -16.52
C ILE A 11 7.12 24.42 -15.01
N ILE A 12 7.12 25.50 -14.22
CA ILE A 12 7.24 25.43 -12.75
C ILE A 12 6.07 24.65 -12.13
N LEU A 13 4.85 24.83 -12.66
CA LEU A 13 3.68 24.10 -12.17
C LEU A 13 3.78 22.59 -12.47
N ILE A 14 4.22 22.22 -13.66
CA ILE A 14 4.38 20.80 -14.05
C ILE A 14 5.48 20.12 -13.24
N THR A 15 6.61 20.79 -13.01
CA THR A 15 7.72 20.21 -12.24
C THR A 15 7.36 20.04 -10.76
N THR A 16 6.66 20.99 -10.16
CA THR A 16 6.19 20.87 -8.77
C THR A 16 5.19 19.72 -8.59
N LEU A 17 4.22 19.55 -9.51
CA LEU A 17 3.31 18.40 -9.51
C LEU A 17 4.05 17.07 -9.66
N SER A 18 5.07 17.01 -10.52
CA SER A 18 5.89 15.82 -10.73
C SER A 18 6.68 15.44 -9.47
N ILE A 19 7.25 16.42 -8.77
CA ILE A 19 7.98 16.20 -7.52
C ILE A 19 7.04 15.70 -6.41
N ILE A 20 5.84 16.28 -6.30
CA ILE A 20 4.82 15.84 -5.33
C ILE A 20 4.40 14.40 -5.62
N TYR A 21 4.14 14.06 -6.88
CA TYR A 21 3.79 12.71 -7.29
C TYR A 21 4.91 11.71 -6.96
N ILE A 22 6.17 12.05 -7.27
CA ILE A 22 7.34 11.20 -6.93
C ILE A 22 7.47 11.02 -5.42
N ASN A 23 7.34 12.07 -4.62
CA ASN A 23 7.42 11.95 -3.16
C ASN A 23 6.29 11.10 -2.58
N HIS A 24 5.06 11.25 -3.08
CA HIS A 24 3.93 10.42 -2.70
C HIS A 24 4.20 8.93 -2.97
N THR A 25 4.86 8.61 -4.09
CA THR A 25 5.22 7.22 -4.44
C THR A 25 6.39 6.66 -3.61
N LYS A 26 7.17 7.51 -2.93
CA LYS A 26 8.32 7.10 -2.09
C LYS A 26 7.94 6.83 -0.63
N THR A 27 6.80 7.35 -0.17
CA THR A 27 6.30 7.14 1.19
C THR A 27 5.96 5.66 1.42
N LYS A 28 6.53 5.07 2.46
CA LYS A 28 6.13 3.74 2.93
C LYS A 28 4.85 3.93 3.74
N ASN A 29 3.77 3.31 3.30
CA ASN A 29 2.49 3.37 3.98
C ASN A 29 2.38 2.21 4.96
N LYS A 30 1.60 2.40 6.02
CA LYS A 30 1.33 1.37 7.02
C LYS A 30 -0.17 1.23 7.25
N ILE A 31 -0.64 -0.01 7.32
CA ILE A 31 -2.00 -0.36 7.73
C ILE A 31 -1.89 -1.34 8.88
N LYS A 32 -2.68 -1.11 9.92
CA LYS A 32 -2.89 -2.08 11.00
C LYS A 32 -4.14 -2.89 10.67
N GLY A 33 -4.11 -4.18 10.94
CA GLY A 33 -5.27 -5.02 10.78
C GLY A 33 -5.07 -6.38 11.42
N LYS A 34 -6.17 -7.12 11.50
CA LYS A 34 -6.26 -8.44 12.10
C LYS A 34 -6.39 -9.49 11.01
N ILE A 35 -5.64 -10.58 11.13
CA ILE A 35 -5.79 -11.73 10.23
C ILE A 35 -7.12 -12.42 10.55
N ILE A 36 -8.07 -12.40 9.63
CA ILE A 36 -9.39 -13.02 9.83
C ILE A 36 -9.51 -14.39 9.17
N GLU A 37 -8.75 -14.63 8.11
CA GLU A 37 -8.75 -15.89 7.37
C GLU A 37 -7.33 -16.24 6.91
N ILE A 38 -6.99 -17.52 7.00
CA ILE A 38 -5.73 -18.08 6.50
C ILE A 38 -6.06 -19.23 5.57
N SER A 39 -5.59 -19.10 4.33
CA SER A 39 -5.57 -20.14 3.34
C SER A 39 -4.12 -20.57 3.07
N LYS A 40 -3.95 -21.69 2.37
CA LYS A 40 -2.63 -22.25 2.03
C LYS A 40 -1.72 -21.23 1.30
N ASP A 41 -2.33 -20.44 0.42
CA ASP A 41 -1.63 -19.54 -0.50
C ASP A 41 -2.02 -18.06 -0.31
N SER A 42 -2.89 -17.74 0.65
CA SER A 42 -3.33 -16.36 0.91
C SER A 42 -3.76 -16.09 2.35
N LEU A 43 -3.74 -14.82 2.73
CA LEU A 43 -4.24 -14.30 4.00
C LEU A 43 -5.28 -13.22 3.73
N ILE A 44 -6.36 -13.20 4.53
CA ILE A 44 -7.29 -12.07 4.57
C ILE A 44 -7.09 -11.29 5.86
N ILE A 45 -6.95 -9.97 5.71
CA ILE A 45 -6.74 -9.04 6.81
C ILE A 45 -7.87 -8.02 6.82
N GLU A 46 -8.43 -7.78 8.01
CA GLU A 46 -9.43 -6.76 8.27
C GLU A 46 -8.81 -5.61 9.07
N ASP A 47 -8.96 -4.37 8.59
CA ASP A 47 -8.54 -3.18 9.35
C ASP A 47 -9.66 -2.66 10.28
N ASP A 48 -9.33 -1.69 11.13
CA ASP A 48 -10.28 -1.08 12.08
C ASP A 48 -11.46 -0.34 11.41
N LYS A 49 -11.41 -0.14 10.09
CA LYS A 49 -12.46 0.49 9.29
C LYS A 49 -13.28 -0.54 8.49
N ASN A 50 -13.17 -1.83 8.85
CA ASN A 50 -13.76 -2.97 8.14
C ASN A 50 -13.29 -3.10 6.68
N GLY A 51 -12.13 -2.53 6.35
CA GLY A 51 -11.45 -2.73 5.08
C GLY A 51 -10.85 -4.12 5.02
N HIS A 52 -11.13 -4.85 3.93
CA HIS A 52 -10.66 -6.22 3.74
C HIS A 52 -9.56 -6.25 2.68
N TYR A 53 -8.44 -6.88 3.02
CA TYR A 53 -7.28 -6.98 2.15
C TYR A 53 -6.85 -8.44 1.98
N ILE A 54 -6.54 -8.83 0.74
CA ILE A 54 -5.95 -10.12 0.42
C ILE A 54 -4.44 -9.97 0.22
N ILE A 55 -3.68 -10.89 0.82
CA ILE A 55 -2.25 -11.03 0.62
C ILE A 55 -1.99 -12.42 0.08
N ASN A 56 -1.54 -12.52 -1.16
CA ASN A 56 -1.13 -13.77 -1.75
C ASN A 56 0.32 -14.07 -1.39
N LYS A 57 0.65 -15.35 -1.25
CA LYS A 57 2.00 -15.83 -0.95
C LYS A 57 3.02 -15.47 -2.04
N GLU A 58 2.53 -15.28 -3.27
CA GLU A 58 3.29 -14.76 -4.42
C GLU A 58 3.74 -13.31 -4.21
N ASP A 59 2.89 -12.48 -3.59
CA ASP A 59 3.19 -11.07 -3.33
C ASP A 59 4.07 -10.88 -2.10
N TYR A 60 3.88 -11.74 -1.09
CA TYR A 60 4.68 -11.76 0.12
C TYR A 60 4.75 -13.19 0.69
N PRO A 61 5.93 -13.84 0.71
CA PRO A 61 6.03 -15.19 1.27
C PRO A 61 5.87 -15.14 2.78
N PHE A 62 4.99 -16.00 3.31
CA PHE A 62 4.76 -16.19 4.74
C PHE A 62 4.69 -17.69 5.07
N SER A 63 5.07 -18.05 6.30
CA SER A 63 4.87 -19.39 6.85
C SER A 63 3.64 -19.44 7.76
N GLU A 64 2.89 -20.54 7.74
CA GLU A 64 1.78 -20.80 8.69
C GLU A 64 2.24 -20.82 10.16
N THR A 65 3.54 -21.02 10.41
CA THR A 65 4.11 -20.93 11.77
C THR A 65 4.27 -19.48 12.24
N GLU A 66 4.38 -18.53 11.31
CA GLU A 66 4.65 -17.12 11.60
C GLU A 66 3.36 -16.31 11.76
N VAL A 67 2.31 -16.67 11.03
CA VAL A 67 1.01 -16.00 11.04
C VAL A 67 -0.08 -16.93 11.58
N LYS A 68 -0.92 -16.41 12.49
CA LYS A 68 -2.09 -17.13 13.01
C LYS A 68 -3.34 -16.31 12.82
N GLN A 69 -4.46 -17.01 12.66
CA GLN A 69 -5.75 -16.36 12.63
C GLN A 69 -5.96 -15.61 13.95
N ASN A 70 -6.52 -14.40 13.86
CA ASN A 70 -6.66 -13.40 14.91
C ASN A 70 -5.39 -12.65 15.33
N ASP A 71 -4.22 -12.91 14.74
CA ASP A 71 -3.04 -12.07 15.00
C ASP A 71 -3.30 -10.63 14.52
N GLN A 72 -2.90 -9.66 15.36
CA GLN A 72 -2.81 -8.26 14.97
C GLN A 72 -1.49 -8.03 14.24
N VAL A 73 -1.56 -7.41 13.07
CA VAL A 73 -0.40 -7.19 12.20
C VAL A 73 -0.35 -5.76 11.66
N VAL A 74 0.87 -5.28 11.46
CA VAL A 74 1.19 -4.04 10.77
C VAL A 74 1.78 -4.37 9.40
N ILE A 75 1.03 -4.05 8.35
CA ILE A 75 1.43 -4.21 6.96
C ILE A 75 2.11 -2.92 6.53
N THR A 76 3.38 -3.00 6.15
CA THR A 76 4.08 -1.89 5.48
C THR A 76 4.12 -2.16 3.99
N TYR A 77 3.63 -1.22 3.18
CA TYR A 77 3.53 -1.36 1.73
C TYR A 77 4.01 -0.09 1.02
N LYS A 78 4.22 -0.18 -0.29
CA LYS A 78 4.60 0.94 -1.14
C LYS A 78 3.71 1.02 -2.37
N GLY A 79 3.30 2.24 -2.71
CA GLY A 79 2.43 2.49 -3.85
C GLY A 79 0.96 2.34 -3.46
N GLU A 80 0.16 1.94 -4.44
CA GLU A 80 -1.30 1.95 -4.37
C GLU A 80 -1.86 0.62 -3.84
N ILE A 81 -3.09 0.70 -3.32
CA ILE A 81 -3.94 -0.45 -3.04
C ILE A 81 -4.87 -0.59 -4.25
N LEU A 82 -4.93 -1.78 -4.83
CA LEU A 82 -5.81 -2.09 -5.95
C LEU A 82 -7.23 -2.34 -5.41
N GLU A 83 -8.21 -1.68 -6.01
CA GLU A 83 -9.65 -1.81 -5.69
C GLU A 83 -10.23 -3.13 -6.23
N THR A 84 -9.67 -4.23 -5.74
CA THR A 84 -10.18 -5.60 -5.93
C THR A 84 -11.09 -5.97 -4.75
N SER A 85 -11.76 -7.13 -4.82
CA SER A 85 -12.61 -7.61 -3.74
C SER A 85 -12.17 -9.02 -3.31
N PRO A 86 -11.46 -9.17 -2.17
CA PRO A 86 -10.91 -8.13 -1.28
C PRO A 86 -9.81 -7.29 -1.94
N ALA A 87 -9.45 -6.14 -1.34
CA ALA A 87 -8.46 -5.22 -1.90
C ALA A 87 -7.04 -5.80 -1.82
N GLN A 88 -6.14 -5.41 -2.73
CA GLN A 88 -4.80 -6.00 -2.83
C GLN A 88 -3.71 -4.94 -2.80
N PHE A 89 -2.63 -5.23 -2.07
CA PHE A 89 -1.46 -4.36 -2.06
C PHE A 89 -0.62 -4.57 -3.31
N LYS A 90 -0.33 -3.49 -4.05
CA LYS A 90 0.54 -3.58 -5.23
C LYS A 90 1.98 -4.00 -4.89
N LYS A 91 2.46 -3.62 -3.70
CA LYS A 91 3.79 -4.02 -3.21
C LYS A 91 3.86 -4.01 -1.69
N ILE A 92 3.95 -5.19 -1.11
CA ILE A 92 4.18 -5.36 0.33
C ILE A 92 5.69 -5.28 0.60
N ILE A 93 6.07 -4.58 1.66
CA ILE A 93 7.46 -4.49 2.12
C ILE A 93 7.68 -5.44 3.29
N THR A 94 6.80 -5.40 4.30
CA THR A 94 6.88 -6.26 5.48
C THR A 94 5.50 -6.45 6.12
N ILE A 95 5.28 -7.60 6.75
CA ILE A 95 4.19 -7.84 7.68
C ILE A 95 4.82 -8.17 9.03
N LYS A 96 4.45 -7.46 10.09
CA LYS A 96 4.93 -7.71 11.46
C LYS A 96 3.76 -7.83 12.40
N LYS A 97 3.85 -8.68 13.42
CA LYS A 97 2.89 -8.65 14.53
C LYS A 97 3.01 -7.31 15.27
N ASP A 98 1.87 -6.72 15.61
CA ASP A 98 1.80 -5.52 16.48
C ASP A 98 2.07 -5.88 17.94
#